data_AF-A0A432K108-F1
#
_entry.id   AF-A0A432K108-F1
#
_cell.length_a   1.000
_cell.length_b   1.000
_cell.length_c   1.000
_cell.angle_alpha   90.00
_cell.angle_beta   90.00
_cell.angle_gamma   90.00
#
_symmetry.space_group_name_H-M   'P 1'
#
loop_
_entity.id
_entity.type
_entity.pdbx_description
1 polymer ?
#
loop_
_entity_poly.entity_id
_entity_poly.type
_entity_poly.pdbx_seq_one_letter_code
_entity_poly.pdbx_strand_id
1 'polypeptide(L)' 'VVMKELSMGMSGDLETAIKEGATIIRVGTAVFGQRMYPDSYYWNENKAYL' A
#
# COMPACT_ATOMS: atom_id res chain seq x y z
N VAL A 1 -4.37 -15.59 21.49
CA VAL A 1 -3.96 -14.21 21.10
C VAL A 1 -5.02 -13.67 20.16
N VAL A 2 -5.52 -12.45 20.36
CA VAL A 2 -6.44 -11.79 19.43
C VAL A 2 -5.68 -10.63 18.78
N MET A 3 -5.69 -10.56 17.45
CA MET A 3 -5.11 -9.45 16.70
C MET A 3 -6.18 -8.34 16.60
N LYS A 4 -5.91 -7.18 17.20
CA LYS A 4 -6.84 -6.04 17.20
C LYS A 4 -6.83 -5.24 15.90
N GLU A 5 -5.66 -5.16 15.28
CA GLU A 5 -5.44 -4.34 14.09
C GLU A 5 -4.87 -5.19 12.97
N LEU A 6 -5.39 -5.00 11.77
CA LEU A 6 -4.96 -5.67 10.55
C LEU A 6 -4.81 -4.64 9.44
N SER A 7 -3.56 -4.28 9.13
CA SER A 7 -3.25 -3.38 8.01
C SER A 7 -3.07 -4.15 6.72
N MET A 8 -4.10 -4.19 5.89
CA MET A 8 -4.08 -4.85 4.59
C MET A 8 -5.02 -4.14 3.61
N GLY A 9 -4.87 -4.45 2.32
CA GLY A 9 -5.58 -3.74 1.27
C GLY A 9 -4.92 -2.42 0.87
N MET A 10 -4.99 -2.17 -0.42
CA MET A 10 -4.55 -0.98 -1.12
C MET A 10 -5.69 -0.45 -2.00
N SER A 11 -5.36 0.50 -2.88
CA SER A 11 -6.35 1.13 -3.77
C SER A 11 -7.09 0.15 -4.68
N GLY A 12 -6.50 -1.00 -5.03
CA GLY A 12 -7.06 -1.96 -6.00
C GLY A 12 -7.91 -3.09 -5.39
N ASP A 13 -7.86 -3.27 -4.07
CA ASP A 13 -8.40 -4.44 -3.37
C ASP A 13 -9.08 -4.08 -2.04
N LEU A 14 -9.52 -2.81 -1.87
CA LEU A 14 -10.10 -2.35 -0.61
C LEU A 14 -11.32 -3.17 -0.19
N GLU A 15 -12.21 -3.52 -1.13
CA GLU A 15 -13.45 -4.22 -0.80
C GLU A 15 -13.18 -5.63 -0.29
N THR A 16 -12.25 -6.32 -0.91
CA THR A 16 -11.80 -7.65 -0.45
C THR A 16 -11.13 -7.53 0.91
N ALA A 17 -10.26 -6.52 1.10
CA ALA A 17 -9.58 -6.33 2.38
C ALA A 17 -10.56 -6.08 3.54
N ILE A 18 -11.60 -5.27 3.32
CA ILE A 18 -12.66 -5.04 4.32
C ILE A 18 -13.41 -6.33 4.64
N LYS A 19 -13.77 -7.13 3.62
CA LYS A 19 -14.49 -8.41 3.80
C LYS A 19 -13.68 -9.44 4.61
N GLU A 20 -12.36 -9.41 4.46
CA GLU A 20 -11.43 -10.30 5.17
C GLU A 20 -10.98 -9.75 6.55
N GLY A 21 -11.56 -8.62 7.01
CA GLY A 21 -11.36 -8.12 8.37
C GLY A 21 -10.22 -7.10 8.55
N ALA A 22 -9.79 -6.43 7.47
CA ALA A 22 -8.87 -5.31 7.60
C ALA A 22 -9.45 -4.19 8.48
N THR A 23 -8.64 -3.65 9.38
CA THR A 23 -8.98 -2.48 10.20
C THR A 23 -8.32 -1.21 9.69
N ILE A 24 -7.25 -1.34 8.89
CA ILE A 24 -6.52 -0.23 8.29
C ILE A 24 -6.29 -0.54 6.80
N ILE A 25 -6.80 0.33 5.92
CA ILE A 25 -6.59 0.27 4.46
C ILE A 25 -5.57 1.33 4.02
N ARG A 26 -4.69 0.97 3.08
CA ARG A 26 -3.66 1.90 2.54
C ARG A 26 -4.07 2.44 1.16
N VAL A 27 -4.78 3.56 1.13
CA VAL A 27 -5.26 4.14 -0.14
C VAL A 27 -4.31 5.22 -0.64
N GLY A 28 -3.86 5.09 -1.89
CA GLY A 28 -2.92 6.02 -2.54
C GLY A 28 -3.45 6.46 -3.89
N THR A 29 -3.22 5.65 -4.92
CA THR A 29 -3.60 5.95 -6.32
C THR A 29 -5.08 6.32 -6.51
N ALA A 30 -6.00 5.70 -5.77
CA ALA A 30 -7.42 6.05 -5.87
C ALA A 30 -7.75 7.47 -5.35
N VAL A 31 -6.92 8.04 -4.48
CA VAL A 31 -7.10 9.39 -3.92
C VAL A 31 -6.24 10.41 -4.67
N PHE A 32 -4.98 10.07 -4.94
CA PHE A 32 -3.97 11.01 -5.46
C PHE A 32 -3.63 10.83 -6.94
N GLY A 33 -4.13 9.77 -7.58
CA GLY A 33 -3.80 9.43 -8.96
C GLY A 33 -2.48 8.64 -9.10
N GLN A 34 -2.08 8.41 -10.36
CA GLN A 34 -0.86 7.68 -10.71
C GLN A 34 0.39 8.48 -10.32
N ARG A 35 1.47 7.77 -9.96
CA ARG A 35 2.78 8.42 -9.77
C ARG A 35 3.27 8.94 -11.12
N MET A 36 3.91 10.10 -11.12
CA MET A 36 4.47 10.71 -12.33
C MET A 36 5.65 9.91 -12.89
N TYR A 37 6.46 9.35 -12.00
CA TYR A 37 7.67 8.59 -12.35
C TYR A 37 7.54 7.14 -11.85
N PRO A 38 8.24 6.20 -12.50
CA PRO A 38 8.28 4.82 -12.04
C PRO A 38 8.97 4.74 -10.67
N ASP A 39 8.68 3.65 -10.00
CA ASP A 39 9.30 3.15 -8.79
C ASP A 39 10.82 3.42 -8.69
N SER A 40 11.58 3.07 -9.72
CA SER A 40 13.04 3.26 -9.78
C SER A 40 13.52 4.72 -9.64
N TYR A 41 12.66 5.70 -9.88
CA TYR A 41 12.95 7.11 -9.65
C TYR A 41 12.95 7.46 -8.15
N TYR A 42 12.00 6.92 -7.38
CA TYR A 42 11.84 7.20 -5.95
C TYR A 42 12.68 6.28 -5.07
N TRP A 43 12.87 5.02 -5.49
CA TRP A 43 13.67 4.02 -4.80
C TRP A 43 14.69 3.42 -5.76
N ASN A 44 15.95 3.81 -5.56
CA ASN A 44 17.07 3.21 -6.25
C ASN A 44 17.74 2.19 -5.33
N GLU A 45 17.36 0.92 -5.47
CA GLU A 45 17.90 -0.19 -4.68
C GLU A 45 19.42 -0.36 -4.86
N ASN A 46 19.96 0.11 -6.00
CA ASN A 46 21.40 0.06 -6.29
C ASN A 46 22.20 1.20 -5.64
N LYS A 47 21.54 2.21 -5.05
CA LYS A 47 22.21 3.30 -4.30
C LYS A 47 22.31 3.04 -2.80
N ALA A 48 21.56 2.07 -2.26
CA ALA A 48 21.51 1.84 -0.82
C ALA A 48 22.77 1.13 -0.26
N TYR A 49 23.71 0.73 -1.11
CA TYR A 49 24.91 -0.03 -0.75
C TYR A 49 26.24 0.67 -1.13
N LEU A 50 26.22 1.99 -1.34
CA LEU A 50 27.42 2.84 -1.50
C LEU A 50 27.43 3.93 -0.42
#